data_AF-A0A1Q3M3V9-F1
#
_entry.id   AF-A0A1Q3M3V9-F1
#
_cell.length_a   1.000
_cell.length_b   1.000
_cell.length_c   1.000
_cell.angle_alpha   90.00
_cell.angle_beta   90.00
_cell.angle_gamma   90.00
#
_symmetry.space_group_name_H-M   'P 1'
#
loop_
_entity.id
_entity.type
_entity.pdbx_description
1 polymer ?
#
loop_
_entity_poly.entity_id
_entity_poly.type
_entity_poly.pdbx_seq_one_letter_code
_entity_poly.pdbx_strand_id
1 'polypeptide(L)'
;MEMVEKIGSGIKRMKDEMARANLPEPAFGLEGFFTVTFYRPMEFERWIDTWIPYLTPSLINVLKAINNNAFITKPELSEIIGHGHTSISKYTSQLRGWAC
;
A
#
# COMPACT_ATOMS: atom_id res chain seq x y z
N MET A 1 -29.95 -25.95 10.10
CA MET A 1 -28.87 -25.09 9.61
C MET A 1 -27.72 -25.99 9.19
N GLU A 2 -27.44 -26.12 7.89
CA GLU A 2 -26.15 -26.68 7.45
C GLU A 2 -25.12 -25.56 7.55
N MET A 3 -24.34 -25.58 8.63
CA MET A 3 -23.37 -24.51 8.96
C MET A 3 -22.15 -24.53 8.02
N VAL A 4 -21.98 -25.60 7.27
CA VAL A 4 -20.86 -25.83 6.36
C VAL A 4 -21.35 -26.46 5.06
N GLU A 5 -20.89 -25.92 3.94
CA GLU A 5 -21.11 -26.53 2.64
C GLU A 5 -20.25 -27.80 2.51
N LYS A 6 -20.80 -28.86 1.90
CA LYS A 6 -20.13 -30.17 1.73
C LYS A 6 -19.03 -30.19 0.67
N ILE A 7 -18.83 -29.07 -0.01
CA ILE A 7 -17.84 -28.87 -1.06
C ILE A 7 -16.79 -27.90 -0.48
N GLY A 8 -15.51 -28.08 -0.80
CA GLY A 8 -14.39 -27.21 -0.37
C GLY A 8 -14.45 -25.77 -0.92
N SER A 9 -15.62 -25.15 -0.92
CA SER A 9 -15.95 -23.83 -1.46
C SER A 9 -15.60 -22.68 -0.52
N GLY A 10 -15.17 -22.95 0.72
CA GLY A 10 -14.88 -21.92 1.73
C GLY A 10 -13.87 -20.88 1.27
N ILE A 11 -12.79 -21.31 0.60
CA ILE A 11 -11.76 -20.40 0.06
C ILE A 11 -12.35 -19.47 -1.00
N LYS A 12 -13.13 -20.02 -1.94
CA LYS A 12 -13.77 -19.23 -2.99
C LYS A 12 -14.73 -18.20 -2.39
N ARG A 13 -15.57 -18.60 -1.42
CA ARG A 13 -16.47 -17.67 -0.72
C ARG A 13 -15.70 -16.53 -0.05
N MET A 14 -14.62 -16.83 0.67
CA MET A 14 -13.82 -15.78 1.32
C MET A 14 -13.27 -14.78 0.31
N LYS A 15 -12.77 -15.24 -0.84
CA LYS A 15 -12.30 -14.36 -1.92
C LYS A 15 -13.44 -13.53 -2.52
N ASP A 16 -14.56 -14.16 -2.83
CA ASP A 16 -15.72 -13.51 -3.46
C ASP A 16 -16.32 -12.43 -2.55
N GLU A 17 -16.43 -12.68 -1.24
CA GLU A 17 -16.95 -11.70 -0.28
C GLU A 17 -15.98 -10.53 -0.04
N MET A 18 -14.66 -10.80 0.01
CA MET A 18 -13.64 -9.74 0.12
C MET A 18 -13.64 -8.84 -1.11
N ALA A 19 -13.74 -9.42 -2.31
CA ALA A 19 -13.87 -8.68 -3.55
C ALA A 19 -15.15 -7.83 -3.59
N ARG A 20 -16.29 -8.40 -3.15
CA ARG A 20 -17.56 -7.66 -3.06
C ARG A 20 -17.48 -6.47 -2.11
N ALA A 21 -16.71 -6.59 -1.03
CA ALA A 21 -16.47 -5.52 -0.07
C ALA A 21 -15.36 -4.53 -0.50
N ASN A 22 -14.74 -4.72 -1.68
CA ASN A 22 -13.59 -3.95 -2.16
C ASN A 22 -12.41 -3.96 -1.15
N LEU A 23 -12.16 -5.10 -0.53
CA LEU A 23 -11.08 -5.32 0.42
C LEU A 23 -9.95 -6.15 -0.21
N PRO A 24 -8.71 -6.04 0.30
CA PRO A 24 -7.58 -6.83 -0.20
C PRO A 24 -7.84 -8.33 -0.12
N GLU A 25 -7.36 -9.09 -1.09
CA GLU A 25 -7.51 -10.54 -1.10
C GLU A 25 -6.83 -11.17 0.14
N PRO A 26 -7.46 -12.13 0.82
CA PRO A 26 -6.85 -12.83 1.94
C PRO A 26 -5.71 -13.74 1.46
N ALA A 27 -4.63 -13.79 2.23
CA ALA A 27 -3.53 -14.73 1.99
C ALA A 27 -3.81 -16.07 2.67
N PHE A 28 -3.50 -17.16 1.97
CA PHE A 28 -3.70 -18.53 2.45
C PHE A 28 -2.33 -19.18 2.67
N GLY A 29 -2.02 -19.50 3.92
CA GLY A 29 -0.79 -20.15 4.33
C GLY A 29 -1.02 -21.63 4.64
N LEU A 30 -0.07 -22.46 4.25
CA LEU A 30 0.01 -23.88 4.61
C LEU A 30 1.20 -24.19 5.53
N GLU A 31 1.90 -23.15 6.01
CA GLU A 31 3.00 -23.32 6.95
C GLU A 31 2.45 -23.72 8.33
N GLY A 32 2.60 -25.00 8.66
CA GLY A 32 2.03 -25.60 9.87
C GLY A 32 0.55 -25.91 9.69
N PHE A 33 -0.32 -25.16 10.38
CA PHE A 33 -1.77 -25.26 10.21
C PHE A 33 -2.27 -24.34 9.10
N PHE A 34 -3.38 -24.73 8.45
CA PHE A 34 -4.06 -23.87 7.49
C PHE A 34 -4.40 -22.52 8.13
N THR A 35 -3.81 -21.46 7.60
CA THR A 35 -3.93 -20.10 8.12
C THR A 35 -4.50 -19.18 7.05
N VAL A 36 -5.43 -18.32 7.44
CA VAL A 36 -5.98 -17.28 6.58
C VAL A 36 -5.64 -15.92 7.18
N THR A 37 -4.94 -15.09 6.41
CA THR A 37 -4.54 -13.75 6.82
C THR A 37 -5.33 -12.70 6.05
N PHE A 38 -6.04 -11.84 6.78
CA PHE A 38 -6.78 -10.71 6.22
C PHE A 38 -5.98 -9.43 6.40
N TYR A 39 -5.90 -8.62 5.33
CA TYR A 39 -5.21 -7.34 5.36
C TYR A 39 -6.21 -6.20 5.52
N ARG A 40 -5.85 -5.20 6.33
CA ARG A 40 -6.60 -3.95 6.39
C ARG A 40 -6.37 -3.18 5.07
N PRO A 41 -7.41 -2.59 4.46
CA PRO A 41 -7.21 -1.69 3.33
C PRO A 41 -6.32 -0.53 3.77
N MET A 42 -5.27 -0.26 2.99
CA MET A 42 -4.37 0.86 3.24
C MET A 42 -4.99 2.14 2.67
N GLU A 43 -5.47 3.02 3.54
CA GLU A 43 -5.88 4.36 3.14
C GLU A 43 -4.66 5.29 3.16
N PHE A 44 -4.13 5.62 1.98
CA PHE A 44 -2.90 6.43 1.86
C PHE A 44 -3.02 7.79 2.55
N GLU A 45 -4.16 8.47 2.44
CA GLU A 45 -4.35 9.79 3.09
C GLU A 45 -4.34 9.68 4.62
N ARG A 46 -5.01 8.66 5.19
CA ARG A 46 -4.91 8.42 6.64
C ARG A 46 -3.51 8.04 7.06
N TRP A 47 -2.79 7.28 6.24
CA TRP A 47 -1.41 6.93 6.51
C TRP A 47 -0.53 8.17 6.49
N ILE A 48 -0.62 9.02 5.45
CA ILE A 48 0.24 10.21 5.34
C ILE A 48 -0.07 11.25 6.42
N ASP A 49 -1.31 11.38 6.87
CA ASP A 49 -1.71 12.25 7.98
C ASP A 49 -0.89 11.99 9.25
N THR A 50 -0.56 10.72 9.52
CA THR A 50 0.29 10.37 10.67
C THR A 50 1.72 10.88 10.56
N TRP A 51 2.19 11.14 9.33
CA TRP A 51 3.56 11.58 9.04
C TRP A 51 3.68 13.08 8.76
N ILE A 52 2.58 13.79 8.51
CA ILE A 52 2.56 15.25 8.27
C ILE A 52 3.39 16.02 9.31
N PRO A 53 3.34 15.72 10.63
CA PRO A 53 4.12 16.46 11.63
C PRO A 53 5.65 16.32 11.48
N TYR A 54 6.12 15.29 10.78
CA TYR A 54 7.54 14.95 10.68
C TYR A 54 8.11 15.26 9.29
N LEU A 55 7.27 15.44 8.28
CA LEU A 55 7.67 15.62 6.89
C LEU A 55 7.58 17.08 6.43
N THR A 56 8.46 17.45 5.51
CA THR A 56 8.35 18.73 4.80
C THR A 56 7.31 18.64 3.68
N PRO A 57 6.71 19.76 3.25
CA PRO A 57 5.75 19.76 2.14
C PRO A 57 6.31 19.12 0.85
N SER A 58 7.58 19.34 0.54
CA SER A 58 8.23 18.72 -0.62
C SER A 58 8.30 17.18 -0.51
N LEU A 59 8.56 16.64 0.69
CA LEU A 59 8.57 15.18 0.91
C LEU A 59 7.16 14.59 0.80
N ILE A 60 6.14 15.29 1.30
CA ILE A 60 4.73 14.89 1.15
C ILE A 60 4.36 14.83 -0.34
N ASN A 61 4.77 15.83 -1.12
CA ASN A 61 4.52 15.85 -2.57
C ASN A 61 5.21 14.69 -3.29
N VAL A 62 6.44 14.34 -2.89
CA VAL A 62 7.13 13.15 -3.41
C VAL A 62 6.35 11.87 -3.09
N LEU A 63 5.89 11.70 -1.84
CA LEU A 63 5.10 10.53 -1.45
C LEU A 63 3.78 10.43 -2.24
N LYS A 64 3.08 11.55 -2.41
CA LYS A 64 1.85 11.62 -3.23
C LYS A 64 2.10 11.24 -4.68
N ALA A 65 3.18 11.72 -5.28
CA ALA A 65 3.56 11.39 -6.65
C ALA A 65 3.88 9.89 -6.82
N ILE A 66 4.62 9.30 -5.87
CA ILE A 66 4.95 7.86 -5.86
C ILE A 66 3.69 7.01 -5.65
N ASN A 67 2.77 7.42 -4.77
CA ASN A 67 1.52 6.72 -4.54
C ASN A 67 0.63 6.70 -5.80
N ASN A 68 0.61 7.79 -6.56
CA ASN A 68 -0.14 7.87 -7.82
C ASN A 68 0.51 7.05 -8.95
N ASN A 69 1.84 6.99 -9.00
CA ASN A 69 2.57 6.18 -9.97
C ASN A 69 3.81 5.53 -9.32
N ALA A 70 3.69 4.25 -8.98
CA ALA A 70 4.74 3.47 -8.34
C ALA A 70 6.03 3.33 -9.18
N PHE A 71 5.95 3.56 -10.50
CA PHE A 71 7.08 3.44 -11.44
C PHE A 71 7.59 4.81 -11.93
N ILE A 72 7.23 5.90 -11.25
CA ILE A 72 7.64 7.25 -11.63
C ILE A 72 9.17 7.39 -11.67
N THR A 73 9.67 7.96 -12.76
CA THR A 73 11.10 8.19 -12.94
C THR A 73 11.55 9.49 -12.26
N LYS A 74 12.86 9.59 -11.98
CA LYS A 74 13.44 10.79 -11.38
C LYS A 74 13.21 12.07 -12.21
N PRO A 75 13.28 12.05 -13.55
CA PRO A 75 12.93 13.22 -14.37
C PRO A 75 11.46 13.63 -14.25
N GLU A 76 10.53 12.68 -14.37
CA GLU A 76 9.09 12.95 -14.24
C GLU A 76 8.76 13.52 -12.85
N LEU A 77 9.37 12.96 -11.79
CA LEU A 77 9.21 13.47 -10.42
C LEU A 77 9.75 14.90 -10.26
N SER A 78 10.82 15.24 -10.99
CA SER A 78 11.41 16.58 -11.03
C SER A 78 10.46 17.59 -11.67
N GLU A 79 9.82 17.19 -12.78
CA GLU A 79 8.86 18.01 -13.52
C GLU A 79 7.57 18.24 -12.71
N ILE A 80 7.00 17.18 -12.12
CA ILE A 80 5.76 17.25 -11.33
C ILE A 80 5.93 18.16 -10.10
N ILE A 81 7.08 18.06 -9.42
CA ILE A 81 7.32 18.75 -8.16
C ILE A 81 8.00 20.12 -8.37
N GLY A 82 8.49 20.40 -9.58
CA GLY A 82 9.18 21.66 -9.91
C GLY A 82 10.50 21.86 -9.16
N HIS A 83 11.16 20.77 -8.77
CA HIS A 83 12.44 20.80 -8.04
C HIS A 83 13.54 20.16 -8.88
N GLY A 84 14.77 20.64 -8.77
CA GLY A 84 15.91 20.08 -9.49
C GLY A 84 16.21 18.63 -9.12
N HIS A 85 16.81 17.89 -10.06
CA HIS A 85 17.13 16.46 -9.89
C HIS A 85 17.97 16.14 -8.64
N THR A 86 18.85 17.04 -8.20
CA THR A 86 19.66 16.86 -6.98
C THR A 86 18.80 16.88 -5.72
N SER A 87 17.85 17.82 -5.63
CA SER A 87 16.88 17.91 -4.54
C SER A 87 15.98 16.68 -4.49
N ILE A 88 15.47 16.23 -5.64
CA ILE A 88 14.69 14.99 -5.73
C ILE A 88 15.51 13.79 -5.23
N SER A 89 16.77 13.68 -5.64
CA SER A 89 17.68 12.63 -5.16
C SER A 89 17.80 12.65 -3.64
N LYS A 90 17.98 13.83 -3.05
CA LYS A 90 18.07 14.02 -1.60
C LYS A 90 16.78 13.59 -0.90
N TYR A 91 15.63 13.99 -1.43
CA TYR A 91 14.32 13.62 -0.86
C TYR A 91 14.10 12.10 -0.90
N THR A 92 14.38 11.45 -2.03
CA THR A 92 14.27 9.99 -2.13
C THR A 92 15.23 9.28 -1.17
N SER A 93 16.46 9.75 -1.03
CA SER A 93 17.43 9.20 -0.06
C SER A 93 16.95 9.37 1.38
N GLN A 94 16.37 10.53 1.73
CA GLN A 94 15.83 10.80 3.05
C GLN A 94 14.66 9.86 3.38
N LEU A 95 13.71 9.70 2.45
CA LEU A 95 12.57 8.80 2.61
C LEU A 95 13.00 7.33 2.74
N ARG A 96 14.03 6.90 2.01
CA ARG A 96 14.60 5.55 2.17
C ARG A 96 15.20 5.33 3.55
N GLY A 97 15.84 6.33 4.14
CA GLY A 97 16.38 6.22 5.50
C GLY A 97 15.31 6.08 6.59
N TRP A 98 14.05 6.32 6.27
CA TRP A 98 12.91 6.16 7.18
C TRP A 98 12.21 4.82 7.03
N ALA A 99 12.38 4.15 5.88
CA ALA A 99 12.03 2.75 5.73
C ALA A 99 13.14 1.93 6.40
N CYS A 100 12.92 1.57 7.67
CA CYS A 100 13.84 0.72 8.43
C CYS A 100 14.23 -0.56 7.68
#